data_AF-A0A958BBW0-F1
#
_entry.id   AF-A0A958BBW0-F1
#
_cell.length_a   1.000
_cell.length_b   1.000
_cell.length_c   1.000
_cell.angle_alpha   90.00
_cell.angle_beta   90.00
_cell.angle_gamma   90.00
#
_symmetry.space_group_name_H-M   'P 1'
#
loop_
_entity.id
_entity.type
_entity.pdbx_description
1 polymer ?
#
loop_
_entity_poly.entity_id
_entity_poly.type
_entity_poly.pdbx_seq_one_letter_code
_entity_poly.pdbx_strand_id
1 'polypeptide(L)'
;ADVFGLPIHMLELKGEATSWGAAVAAGVGAGIYDWSIAAERSQVVAVVEPNPANRQRYDELLNLFTESYLALAPVYARLARIGE
;
A
#
# COMPACT_ATOMS: atom_id res chain seq x y z
N ALA A 1 -3.97 -0.78 -9.99
CA ALA A 1 -4.06 -2.22 -10.26
C ALA A 1 -3.02 -2.63 -11.29
N ASP A 2 -2.95 -1.92 -12.41
CA ASP A 2 -2.09 -2.21 -13.57
C ASP A 2 -0.61 -2.49 -13.25
N VAL A 3 0.06 -1.62 -12.48
CA VAL A 3 1.48 -1.81 -12.10
C VAL A 3 1.68 -3.10 -11.28
N PHE A 4 0.74 -3.41 -10.39
CA PHE A 4 0.80 -4.62 -9.55
C PHE A 4 0.37 -5.89 -10.30
N GLY A 5 -0.36 -5.74 -11.42
CA GLY A 5 -0.98 -6.87 -12.12
C GLY A 5 -2.02 -7.63 -11.29
N LEU A 6 -2.58 -7.00 -10.26
CA LEU A 6 -3.54 -7.59 -9.33
C LEU A 6 -4.74 -6.65 -9.10
N PRO A 7 -5.94 -7.19 -8.83
CA PRO A 7 -7.08 -6.40 -8.41
C PRO A 7 -6.77 -5.63 -7.13
N ILE A 8 -7.14 -4.35 -7.08
CA ILE A 8 -7.06 -3.54 -5.86
C ILE A 8 -8.46 -3.43 -5.26
N HIS A 9 -8.63 -3.99 -4.06
CA HIS A 9 -9.87 -3.87 -3.29
C HIS A 9 -9.83 -2.58 -2.46
N MET A 10 -10.75 -1.67 -2.73
CA MET A 10 -10.91 -0.47 -1.93
C MET A 10 -11.92 -0.73 -0.81
N LEU A 11 -11.49 -0.55 0.42
CA LEU A 11 -12.33 -0.72 1.60
C LEU A 11 -13.18 0.53 1.84
N GLU A 12 -14.33 0.35 2.49
CA GLU A 12 -15.20 1.45 2.94
C GLU A 12 -14.45 2.41 3.86
N LEU A 13 -13.56 1.86 4.69
CA LEU A 13 -12.81 2.56 5.71
C LEU A 13 -11.58 3.26 5.11
N LYS A 14 -11.78 4.46 4.57
CA LYS A 14 -10.78 5.18 3.74
C LYS A 14 -9.69 5.90 4.54
N GLY A 15 -9.99 6.41 5.74
CA GLY A 15 -9.03 7.16 6.55
C GLY A 15 -8.84 6.61 7.97
N GLU A 16 -9.82 5.87 8.46
CA GLU A 16 -9.92 5.45 9.85
C GLU A 16 -9.30 4.07 10.08
N ALA A 17 -8.66 3.45 9.08
CA ALA A 17 -8.28 2.03 9.10
C ALA A 17 -7.34 1.75 10.28
N THR A 18 -6.41 2.67 10.53
CA THR A 18 -5.50 2.63 11.67
C THR A 18 -6.25 2.73 13.00
N SER A 19 -7.21 3.67 13.12
CA SER A 19 -8.01 3.84 14.34
C SER A 19 -8.92 2.65 14.61
N TRP A 20 -9.49 2.07 13.56
CA TRP A 20 -10.26 0.83 13.66
C TRP A 20 -9.40 -0.33 14.16
N GLY A 21 -8.21 -0.52 13.59
CA GLY A 21 -7.27 -1.54 14.06
C GLY A 21 -6.89 -1.37 15.54
N ALA A 22 -6.68 -0.13 15.98
CA ALA A 22 -6.42 0.17 17.39
C ALA A 22 -7.61 -0.17 18.30
N ALA A 23 -8.83 0.18 17.90
CA ALA A 23 -10.04 -0.16 18.63
C ALA A 23 -10.22 -1.69 18.73
N VAL A 24 -10.05 -2.41 17.60
CA VAL A 24 -10.12 -3.87 17.55
C VAL A 24 -9.11 -4.49 18.52
N ALA A 25 -7.83 -4.08 18.45
CA ALA A 25 -6.80 -4.61 19.33
C ALA A 25 -7.11 -4.36 20.82
N ALA A 26 -7.59 -3.14 21.15
CA ALA A 26 -7.95 -2.79 22.52
C ALA A 26 -9.13 -3.61 23.03
N GLY A 27 -10.19 -3.77 22.25
CA GLY A 27 -11.37 -4.52 22.69
C GLY A 27 -11.15 -6.03 22.75
N VAL A 28 -10.32 -6.60 21.86
CA VAL A 28 -9.88 -7.99 21.98
C VAL A 28 -9.03 -8.19 23.24
N GLY A 29 -8.05 -7.31 23.48
CA GLY A 29 -7.22 -7.36 24.68
C GLY A 29 -8.02 -7.19 25.98
N ALA A 30 -9.11 -6.42 25.95
CA ALA A 30 -10.04 -6.25 27.05
C ALA A 30 -11.09 -7.37 27.17
N GLY A 31 -11.13 -8.34 26.25
CA GLY A 31 -12.08 -9.45 26.26
C GLY A 31 -13.52 -9.08 25.90
N ILE A 32 -13.73 -7.95 25.21
CA ILE A 32 -15.06 -7.43 24.83
C ILE A 32 -15.61 -8.18 23.61
N TYR A 33 -14.74 -8.50 22.65
CA TYR A 33 -15.04 -9.24 21.43
C TYR A 33 -13.80 -10.00 20.96
N ASP A 34 -13.96 -10.88 19.97
CA ASP A 34 -12.86 -11.60 19.33
C ASP A 34 -12.40 -10.91 18.02
N TRP A 35 -11.37 -11.47 17.38
CA TRP A 35 -10.77 -10.91 16.17
C TRP A 35 -11.71 -10.85 14.96
N SER A 36 -12.84 -11.57 14.96
CA SER A 36 -13.80 -11.54 13.84
C SER A 36 -14.38 -10.15 13.61
N ILE A 37 -14.41 -9.31 14.65
CA ILE A 37 -14.88 -7.92 14.57
C ILE A 37 -14.08 -7.11 13.53
N ALA A 38 -12.81 -7.44 13.27
CA ALA A 38 -11.97 -6.72 12.32
C ALA A 38 -12.60 -6.66 10.91
N ALA A 39 -13.30 -7.73 10.53
CA ALA A 39 -13.96 -7.84 9.24
C ALA A 39 -15.23 -6.97 9.12
N GLU A 40 -15.88 -6.63 10.25
CA GLU A 40 -17.17 -5.94 10.27
C GLU A 40 -17.15 -4.64 9.46
N ARG A 41 -16.04 -3.89 9.56
CA ARG A 41 -15.83 -2.64 8.84
C ARG A 41 -14.80 -2.68 7.72
N SER A 42 -14.35 -3.88 7.34
CA SER A 42 -13.41 -4.09 6.23
C SER A 42 -14.14 -4.42 4.93
N GLN A 43 -15.32 -3.85 4.70
CA GLN A 43 -16.13 -4.13 3.51
C GLN A 43 -15.49 -3.53 2.26
N VAL A 44 -15.42 -4.32 1.19
CA VAL A 44 -14.94 -3.86 -0.12
C VAL A 44 -16.07 -3.09 -0.80
N VAL A 45 -15.85 -1.81 -1.09
CA VAL A 45 -16.84 -0.94 -1.74
C VAL A 45 -16.57 -0.75 -3.23
N ALA A 46 -15.34 -1.05 -3.68
CA ALA A 46 -14.99 -1.04 -5.09
C ALA A 46 -13.79 -1.96 -5.35
N VAL A 47 -13.72 -2.51 -6.55
CA VAL A 47 -12.57 -3.26 -7.04
C VAL A 47 -12.05 -2.57 -8.30
N VAL A 48 -10.76 -2.27 -8.31
CA VAL A 48 -10.06 -1.77 -9.50
C VAL A 48 -9.32 -2.93 -10.12
N GLU A 49 -9.79 -3.41 -11.27
CA GLU A 49 -9.15 -4.49 -12.03
C GLU A 49 -7.94 -3.98 -12.82
N PRO A 50 -6.89 -4.80 -12.99
CA PRO A 50 -5.79 -4.45 -13.87
C PRO A 50 -6.26 -4.47 -15.33
N ASN A 51 -5.84 -3.50 -16.13
CA ASN A 51 -6.02 -3.53 -17.58
C ASN A 51 -4.82 -4.24 -18.25
N PRO A 52 -5.01 -5.42 -18.86
CA PRO A 52 -3.91 -6.14 -19.53
C PRO A 52 -3.24 -5.35 -20.66
N ALA A 53 -3.98 -4.45 -21.32
CA ALA A 53 -3.44 -3.63 -22.40
C ALA A 53 -2.36 -2.63 -21.90
N ASN A 54 -2.36 -2.31 -20.61
CA ASN A 54 -1.38 -1.41 -20.02
C ASN A 54 -0.12 -2.12 -19.51
N ARG A 55 -0.07 -3.46 -19.55
CA ARG A 55 0.99 -4.24 -18.91
C ARG A 55 2.37 -3.88 -19.43
N GLN A 56 2.56 -3.96 -20.76
CA GLN A 56 3.84 -3.64 -21.39
C GLN A 56 4.30 -2.21 -21.06
N ARG A 57 3.38 -1.24 -21.13
CA ARG A 57 3.67 0.17 -20.81
C ARG A 57 4.21 0.31 -19.39
N TYR A 58 3.57 -0.34 -18.41
CA TYR A 58 4.02 -0.24 -17.02
C TYR A 58 5.30 -1.03 -16.74
N ASP A 59 5.55 -2.14 -17.43
CA ASP A 59 6.81 -2.87 -17.34
C ASP A 59 7.99 -1.99 -17.83
N GLU A 60 7.82 -1.29 -18.96
CA GLU A 60 8.82 -0.32 -19.46
C GLU A 60 9.04 0.85 -18.49
N LEU A 61 7.96 1.42 -17.95
CA LEU A 61 8.04 2.51 -16.97
C LEU A 61 8.70 2.07 -15.66
N LEU A 62 8.44 0.85 -15.19
CA LEU A 62 9.06 0.32 -13.97
C LEU A 62 10.57 0.16 -14.12
N ASN A 63 11.03 -0.31 -15.28
CA ASN A 63 12.46 -0.41 -15.59
C ASN A 63 13.12 0.97 -15.52
N LEU A 64 12.55 1.96 -16.22
CA LEU A 64 13.09 3.33 -16.23
C LEU A 64 13.07 3.98 -14.83
N PHE A 65 12.00 3.77 -14.06
CA PHE A 65 11.93 4.23 -12.67
C PHE A 65 13.04 3.59 -11.83
N THR A 66 13.24 2.28 -11.96
CA THR A 66 14.25 1.53 -11.20
C THR A 66 15.66 2.02 -11.52
N GLU A 67 15.98 2.17 -12.80
CA GLU A 67 17.26 2.73 -13.25
C GLU A 67 17.50 4.13 -12.67
N SER A 68 16.48 4.99 -12.76
CA SER A 68 16.55 6.37 -12.25
C SER A 68 16.75 6.40 -10.73
N TYR A 69 16.00 5.58 -9.99
CA TYR A 69 16.09 5.48 -8.53
C TYR A 69 17.47 5.02 -8.08
N LEU A 70 18.01 3.96 -8.71
CA LEU A 70 19.33 3.43 -8.40
C LEU A 70 20.45 4.40 -8.77
N ALA A 71 20.31 5.16 -9.85
CA ALA A 71 21.27 6.19 -10.23
C ALA A 71 21.36 7.33 -9.21
N LEU A 72 20.26 7.66 -8.52
CA LEU A 72 20.23 8.69 -7.48
C LEU A 72 20.82 8.22 -6.15
N ALA A 73 20.82 6.92 -5.85
CA ALA A 73 21.35 6.38 -4.59
C ALA A 73 22.79 6.84 -4.26
N PRO A 74 23.79 6.75 -5.16
CA PRO A 74 25.15 7.25 -4.87
C PRO A 74 25.21 8.78 -4.72
N VAL A 75 24.30 9.52 -5.37
CA VAL A 75 24.21 10.98 -5.21
C VAL A 75 23.75 11.33 -3.80
N TYR A 76 22.70 10.67 -3.30
CA TYR A 76 22.25 10.85 -1.92
C TYR A 76 23.32 10.45 -0.90
N ALA A 77 24.07 9.37 -1.15
CA ALA A 77 25.18 8.96 -0.30
C ALA A 77 26.34 9.98 -0.28
N ARG A 78 26.50 10.79 -1.33
CA ARG A 78 27.46 11.91 -1.35
C ARG A 78 26.91 13.13 -0.63
N LEU A 79 25.64 13.47 -0.85
CA LEU A 79 24.97 14.60 -0.20
C LEU A 79 24.98 14.45 1.33
N ALA A 80 24.70 13.26 1.83
CA ALA A 80 24.72 12.96 3.27
C ALA A 80 26.07 13.28 3.92
N ARG A 81 27.18 13.07 3.21
CA ARG A 81 28.55 13.34 3.71
C ARG A 81 28.97 14.80 3.62
N ILE A 82 28.26 15.63 2.86
CA ILE A 82 28.54 17.07 2.76
C ILE A 82 27.85 17.85 3.88
N GLY A 83 26.76 17.30 4.45
CA GLY A 83 26.03 17.90 5.55
C GLY A 83 26.58 17.61 6.95
N GLU A 84 27.66 16.82 7.06
CA GLU A 84 28.47 16.60 8.26
C GLU A 84 29.65 17.59 8.29
#